data_AF-M8AS43-F1
#
_entry.id   AF-M8AS43-F1
#
_cell.length_a   1.000
_cell.length_b   1.000
_cell.length_c   1.000
_cell.angle_alpha   90.00
_cell.angle_beta   90.00
_cell.angle_gamma   90.00
#
_symmetry.space_group_name_H-M   'P 1'
#
loop_
_entity.id
_entity.type
_entity.pdbx_description
1 polymer ?
#
loop_
_entity_poly.entity_id
_entity_poly.type
_entity_poly.pdbx_seq_one_letter_code
_entity_poly.pdbx_strand_id
1 'polypeptide(L)'
;MPPAMQVAEGAGLRSNGPRILMNAAQRALSRGASSSLGSPRSPPPSSGNIVTVLSIDGGGVRGIIPGTILAFLEEKLQELDGPGRRRSLGQGEDGTPRQFNLIDGGVAANNPTLLAMTDVSKQILMGNPDFFPIKPADYGKFMILSLGTGTAKIEEKFDAAECSKWGLLGWLYNRGATPIIDSFSQASADLVDIHASVLFQALHCEKRYLRIQDDELKGETASVDVSTPENLNRLVDIGKALLKRQVCKVNAETGKNEPDQNRGTNEEELVNFARMLSEERKARLGKEGDVEL
;
A
#
# COMPACT_ATOMS: atom_id res chain seq x y z
N MET A 1 56.49 -31.72 63.47
CA MET A 1 56.68 -30.29 63.18
C MET A 1 55.33 -29.58 63.30
N PRO A 2 55.13 -28.72 64.31
CA PRO A 2 54.07 -27.72 64.33
C PRO A 2 54.70 -26.29 64.17
N PRO A 3 54.00 -25.18 64.43
CA PRO A 3 53.10 -24.45 63.52
C PRO A 3 53.49 -22.95 63.38
N ALA A 4 52.84 -22.17 62.51
CA ALA A 4 52.69 -20.72 62.72
C ALA A 4 51.59 -20.08 61.84
N MET A 5 50.95 -19.10 62.45
CA MET A 5 49.81 -18.28 62.09
C MET A 5 50.33 -16.84 61.84
N GLN A 6 49.72 -16.06 60.94
CA GLN A 6 49.33 -14.63 61.08
C GLN A 6 49.38 -13.77 59.79
N VAL A 7 48.19 -13.28 59.41
CA VAL A 7 47.74 -11.89 59.15
C VAL A 7 48.76 -10.80 58.77
N ALA A 8 48.49 -10.02 57.70
CA ALA A 8 48.55 -8.54 57.68
C ALA A 8 48.08 -7.92 56.34
N GLU A 9 47.47 -6.73 56.47
CA GLU A 9 46.96 -5.80 55.45
C GLU A 9 48.05 -5.09 54.61
N GLY A 10 47.65 -4.43 53.51
CA GLY A 10 48.25 -3.13 53.15
C GLY A 10 48.68 -2.88 51.70
N ALA A 11 47.90 -2.03 51.02
CA ALA A 11 48.32 -0.97 50.08
C ALA A 11 49.08 -1.29 48.76
N GLY A 12 48.32 -1.19 47.65
CA GLY A 12 48.56 -0.21 46.59
C GLY A 12 49.67 -0.47 45.55
N LEU A 13 49.29 -0.65 44.28
CA LEU A 13 49.84 0.09 43.14
C LEU A 13 49.05 -0.18 41.85
N ARG A 14 48.95 0.88 41.06
CA ARG A 14 48.11 1.12 39.90
C ARG A 14 48.46 0.22 38.70
N SER A 15 47.44 -0.24 37.96
CA SER A 15 47.57 -0.55 36.53
C SER A 15 46.42 0.09 35.74
N ASN A 16 46.78 0.95 34.79
CA ASN A 16 45.90 1.64 33.86
C ASN A 16 45.16 0.64 32.95
N GLY A 17 43.84 0.51 33.12
CA GLY A 17 42.94 -0.01 32.09
C GLY A 17 42.38 1.12 31.22
N PRO A 18 41.98 0.86 29.96
CA PRO A 18 41.61 1.90 29.02
C PRO A 18 40.34 2.62 29.47
N ARG A 19 40.44 3.95 29.60
CA ARG A 19 39.31 4.86 29.71
C ARG A 19 38.49 4.77 28.42
N ILE A 20 37.38 4.05 28.47
CA ILE A 20 36.35 4.15 27.42
C ILE A 20 35.80 5.57 27.50
N LEU A 21 36.15 6.39 26.51
CA LEU A 21 35.54 7.70 26.30
C LEU A 21 34.05 7.45 26.00
N MET A 22 33.19 7.78 26.96
CA MET A 22 31.75 7.88 26.72
C MET A 22 31.51 8.90 25.60
N ASN A 23 31.01 8.39 24.47
CA ASN A 23 30.70 9.15 23.29
C ASN A 23 29.62 10.19 23.62
N ALA A 24 29.67 11.37 23.01
CA ALA A 24 28.77 12.49 23.32
C ALA A 24 27.27 12.12 23.19
N ALA A 25 26.95 11.14 22.33
CA ALA A 25 25.62 10.57 22.17
C ALA A 25 25.07 9.87 23.44
N GLN A 26 25.92 9.22 24.24
CA GLN A 26 25.48 8.55 25.48
C GLN A 26 25.24 9.53 26.64
N ARG A 27 25.90 10.71 26.63
CA ARG A 27 25.66 11.78 27.61
C ARG A 27 24.34 12.54 27.37
N ALA A 28 23.85 12.54 26.14
CA ALA A 28 22.55 13.13 25.80
C ALA A 28 21.38 12.25 26.28
N LEU A 29 21.56 10.92 26.33
CA LEU A 29 20.52 9.96 26.71
C LEU A 29 20.32 9.82 28.22
N SER A 30 21.26 10.27 29.06
CA SER A 30 21.15 10.17 30.52
C SER A 30 20.58 11.43 31.21
N ARG A 31 20.19 12.47 30.46
CA ARG A 31 19.70 13.75 31.02
C ARG A 31 18.23 14.08 30.69
N GLY A 32 17.45 13.12 30.20
CA GLY A 32 16.05 13.34 29.83
C GLY A 32 15.09 12.28 30.36
N ALA A 33 15.10 12.02 31.68
CA ALA A 33 14.06 11.24 32.32
C ALA A 33 13.01 12.18 32.94
N SER A 34 11.97 12.50 32.17
CA SER A 34 10.59 12.80 32.61
C SER A 34 9.85 13.63 31.56
N SER A 35 9.39 12.98 30.50
CA SER A 35 8.17 13.39 29.78
C SER A 35 7.71 12.20 28.97
N SER A 36 6.49 11.74 29.22
CA SER A 36 5.78 10.75 28.40
C SER A 36 5.89 11.12 26.91
N LEU A 37 6.62 10.32 26.13
CA LEU A 37 6.61 10.39 24.67
C LEU A 37 5.25 9.89 24.17
N GLY A 38 4.24 10.74 24.24
CA GLY A 38 3.15 10.68 23.29
C GLY A 38 3.71 11.10 21.93
N SER A 39 3.58 10.25 20.92
CA SER A 39 3.78 10.71 19.54
C SER A 39 2.88 11.93 19.32
N PRO A 40 3.37 12.99 18.63
CA PRO A 40 2.49 14.09 18.27
C PRO A 40 1.42 13.54 17.35
N ARG A 41 0.22 13.29 17.90
CA ARG A 41 -0.96 12.99 17.12
C ARG A 41 -1.17 14.18 16.21
N SER A 42 -0.94 14.00 14.91
CA SER A 42 -1.37 14.97 13.90
C SER A 42 -2.86 15.21 14.14
N PRO A 43 -3.32 16.48 14.23
CA PRO A 43 -4.74 16.75 14.33
C PRO A 43 -5.45 16.05 13.15
N PRO A 44 -6.65 15.48 13.36
CA PRO A 44 -7.39 14.84 12.29
C PRO A 44 -7.46 15.82 11.11
N PRO A 45 -7.16 15.38 9.87
CA PRO A 45 -7.18 16.25 8.71
C PRO A 45 -8.51 17.00 8.64
N SER A 46 -8.46 18.33 8.55
CA SER A 46 -9.64 19.14 8.24
C SER A 46 -10.21 18.67 6.91
N SER A 47 -11.51 18.39 6.86
CA SER A 47 -12.21 18.04 5.62
C SER A 47 -11.94 19.08 4.51
N GLY A 48 -11.78 18.60 3.29
CA GLY A 48 -11.41 19.40 2.11
C GLY A 48 -9.90 19.59 1.92
N ASN A 49 -9.05 18.87 2.67
CA ASN A 49 -7.59 18.86 2.56
C ASN A 49 -7.07 17.41 2.63
N ILE A 50 -7.70 16.49 1.90
CA ILE A 50 -7.28 15.07 1.81
C ILE A 50 -6.93 14.75 0.36
N VAL A 51 -5.76 14.16 0.10
CA VAL A 51 -5.39 13.63 -1.22
C VAL A 51 -6.08 12.29 -1.43
N THR A 52 -6.87 12.16 -2.50
CA THR A 52 -7.55 10.92 -2.86
C THR A 52 -6.81 10.22 -4.01
N VAL A 53 -6.39 8.98 -3.80
CA VAL A 53 -5.67 8.16 -4.77
C VAL A 53 -6.50 6.91 -5.08
N LEU A 54 -6.69 6.63 -6.37
CA LEU A 54 -7.15 5.34 -6.86
C LEU A 54 -5.97 4.65 -7.55
N SER A 55 -5.58 3.47 -7.05
CA SER A 55 -4.61 2.58 -7.68
C SER A 55 -5.33 1.35 -8.19
N ILE A 56 -5.05 0.98 -9.44
CA ILE A 56 -5.53 -0.26 -10.05
C ILE A 56 -4.29 -1.01 -10.52
N ASP A 57 -4.17 -2.25 -10.06
CA ASP A 57 -2.96 -3.04 -10.18
C ASP A 57 -3.25 -4.31 -10.97
N GLY A 58 -2.29 -4.75 -11.79
CA GLY A 58 -2.40 -5.94 -12.62
C GLY A 58 -2.86 -5.66 -14.05
N GLY A 59 -3.18 -6.72 -14.79
CA GLY A 59 -3.36 -6.63 -16.24
C GLY A 59 -4.23 -7.74 -16.83
N GLY A 60 -4.60 -7.52 -18.09
CA GLY A 60 -5.39 -8.45 -18.90
C GLY A 60 -6.88 -8.48 -18.54
N VAL A 61 -7.53 -9.58 -18.90
CA VAL A 61 -8.99 -9.77 -18.72
C VAL A 61 -9.44 -9.73 -17.26
N ARG A 62 -8.51 -9.94 -16.32
CA ARG A 62 -8.77 -9.86 -14.87
C ARG A 62 -9.11 -8.45 -14.39
N GLY A 63 -8.90 -7.41 -15.20
CA GLY A 63 -9.38 -6.05 -14.97
C GLY A 63 -10.90 -5.93 -14.76
N ILE A 64 -11.66 -6.98 -15.09
CA ILE A 64 -13.10 -7.07 -14.78
C ILE A 64 -13.38 -7.07 -13.27
N ILE A 65 -12.49 -7.63 -12.45
CA ILE A 65 -12.65 -7.64 -10.98
C ILE A 65 -12.65 -6.20 -10.43
N PRO A 66 -11.59 -5.38 -10.64
CA PRO A 66 -11.61 -3.99 -10.20
C PRO A 66 -12.71 -3.18 -10.91
N GLY A 67 -13.01 -3.47 -12.18
CA GLY A 67 -14.13 -2.82 -12.90
C GLY A 67 -15.50 -3.05 -12.25
N THR A 68 -15.76 -4.26 -11.75
CA THR A 68 -16.99 -4.60 -11.03
C THR A 68 -17.08 -3.85 -9.69
N ILE A 69 -15.97 -3.75 -8.97
CA ILE A 69 -15.89 -3.00 -7.71
C ILE A 69 -16.10 -1.51 -7.94
N LEU A 70 -15.48 -0.94 -8.99
CA LEU A 70 -15.63 0.47 -9.33
C LEU A 70 -17.04 0.82 -9.77
N ALA A 71 -17.74 -0.09 -10.47
CA ALA A 71 -19.15 0.09 -10.81
C ALA A 71 -20.02 0.22 -9.56
N PHE A 72 -19.78 -0.63 -8.55
CA PHE A 72 -20.46 -0.53 -7.25
C PHE A 72 -20.11 0.77 -6.51
N LEU A 73 -18.84 1.16 -6.49
CA LEU A 73 -18.42 2.43 -5.86
C LEU A 73 -19.08 3.63 -6.52
N GLU A 74 -19.14 3.66 -7.86
CA GLU A 74 -19.79 4.71 -8.63
C GLU A 74 -21.30 4.79 -8.34
N GLU A 75 -21.99 3.65 -8.24
CA GLU A 75 -23.39 3.58 -7.84
C GLU A 75 -23.60 4.26 -6.48
N LYS A 76 -22.75 3.95 -5.49
CA LYS A 76 -22.83 4.56 -4.14
C LYS A 76 -22.48 6.04 -4.14
N LEU A 77 -21.53 6.47 -4.96
CA LEU A 77 -21.24 7.90 -5.12
C LEU A 77 -22.43 8.64 -5.76
N GLN A 78 -23.10 8.05 -6.75
CA GLN A 78 -24.28 8.64 -7.39
C GLN A 78 -25.49 8.73 -6.44
N GLU A 79 -25.69 7.75 -5.55
CA GLU A 79 -26.70 7.83 -4.49
C GLU A 79 -26.45 9.02 -3.54
N LEU A 80 -25.17 9.32 -3.23
CA LEU A 80 -24.77 10.35 -2.27
C LEU A 80 -24.67 11.76 -2.86
N ASP A 81 -24.32 11.88 -4.13
CA ASP A 81 -24.01 13.14 -4.80
C ASP A 81 -24.99 13.49 -5.95
N GLY A 82 -25.88 12.56 -6.34
CA GLY A 82 -26.80 12.69 -7.48
C GLY A 82 -26.15 12.41 -8.84
N PRO A 83 -26.96 12.15 -9.90
CA PRO A 83 -26.45 11.86 -11.23
C PRO A 83 -25.81 13.10 -11.88
N GLY A 84 -24.52 13.04 -12.16
CA GLY A 84 -23.85 13.96 -13.09
C GLY A 84 -22.58 14.63 -12.59
N ARG A 85 -21.42 14.01 -12.86
CA ARG A 85 -20.20 14.70 -13.34
C ARG A 85 -19.08 13.70 -13.67
N ARG A 86 -18.88 13.41 -14.96
CA ARG A 86 -17.64 12.79 -15.47
C ARG A 86 -16.58 13.88 -15.64
N ARG A 87 -15.38 13.67 -15.08
CA ARG A 87 -14.20 14.46 -15.45
C ARG A 87 -13.55 13.86 -16.68
N SER A 88 -13.25 14.68 -17.68
CA SER A 88 -12.42 14.31 -18.83
C SER A 88 -10.94 14.34 -18.43
N LEU A 89 -10.19 13.30 -18.77
CA LEU A 89 -8.73 13.30 -18.71
C LEU A 89 -8.16 14.22 -19.80
N GLY A 90 -7.16 15.03 -19.42
CA GLY A 90 -6.61 16.13 -20.22
C GLY A 90 -5.78 15.73 -21.44
N GLN A 91 -5.70 16.63 -22.42
CA GLN A 91 -4.82 16.56 -23.60
C GLN A 91 -3.47 17.24 -23.33
N GLY A 92 -2.43 16.83 -24.05
CA GLY A 92 -1.07 17.38 -23.93
C GLY A 92 -0.92 18.79 -24.52
N GLU A 93 0.07 19.54 -24.00
CA GLU A 93 0.22 20.99 -24.18
C GLU A 93 0.79 21.46 -25.55
N ASP A 94 1.36 20.60 -26.40
CA ASP A 94 2.13 21.04 -27.58
C ASP A 94 1.62 20.52 -28.94
N GLY A 95 0.57 19.68 -28.98
CA GLY A 95 -0.08 19.24 -30.22
C GLY A 95 0.81 18.45 -31.20
N THR A 96 2.07 18.17 -30.85
CA THR A 96 3.00 17.38 -31.67
C THR A 96 3.08 15.96 -31.12
N PRO A 97 2.88 14.92 -31.95
CA PRO A 97 2.96 13.54 -31.48
C PRO A 97 4.40 13.21 -31.11
N ARG A 98 4.69 13.13 -29.81
CA ARG A 98 5.95 12.57 -29.31
C ARG A 98 5.87 11.05 -29.41
N GLN A 99 6.82 10.45 -30.12
CA GLN A 99 6.90 9.02 -30.24
C GLN A 99 7.50 8.45 -28.93
N PHE A 100 6.70 7.69 -28.19
CA PHE A 100 7.15 6.94 -27.02
C PHE A 100 7.17 5.45 -27.35
N ASN A 101 8.25 4.76 -26.98
CA ASN A 101 8.28 3.31 -26.96
C ASN A 101 7.92 2.87 -25.54
N LEU A 102 6.66 2.48 -25.35
CA LEU A 102 6.12 2.10 -24.04
C LEU A 102 6.04 0.57 -23.93
N ILE A 103 6.32 0.06 -22.75
CA ILE A 103 6.11 -1.34 -22.35
C ILE A 103 5.02 -1.40 -21.28
N ASP A 104 4.59 -2.60 -20.90
CA ASP A 104 3.57 -2.79 -19.86
C ASP A 104 4.01 -2.12 -18.54
N GLY A 105 3.08 -1.37 -17.93
CA GLY A 105 3.27 -0.75 -16.62
C GLY A 105 3.58 -1.78 -15.53
N GLY A 106 3.16 -3.04 -15.68
CA GLY A 106 3.52 -4.15 -14.78
C GLY A 106 5.02 -4.41 -14.65
N VAL A 107 5.83 -4.01 -15.65
CA VAL A 107 7.30 -4.12 -15.61
C VAL A 107 7.92 -3.07 -14.68
N ALA A 108 7.28 -1.89 -14.56
CA ALA A 108 7.82 -0.76 -13.81
C ALA A 108 7.12 -0.57 -12.44
N ALA A 109 5.81 -0.78 -12.38
CA ALA A 109 4.96 -0.58 -11.22
C ALA A 109 3.72 -1.48 -11.31
N ASN A 110 3.86 -2.77 -10.96
CA ASN A 110 2.73 -3.70 -10.94
C ASN A 110 1.65 -3.31 -9.92
N ASN A 111 2.06 -2.67 -8.82
CA ASN A 111 1.19 -1.93 -7.90
C ASN A 111 1.59 -0.44 -7.91
N PRO A 112 0.90 0.42 -8.68
CA PRO A 112 1.24 1.83 -8.79
C PRO A 112 0.93 2.67 -7.55
N THR A 113 0.44 2.09 -6.44
CA THR A 113 0.04 2.85 -5.24
C THR A 113 1.18 3.75 -4.73
N LEU A 114 2.37 3.20 -4.52
CA LEU A 114 3.51 3.99 -4.01
C LEU A 114 4.05 4.98 -5.04
N LEU A 115 3.96 4.63 -6.33
CA LEU A 115 4.33 5.54 -7.41
C LEU A 115 3.40 6.76 -7.44
N ALA A 116 2.09 6.55 -7.30
CA ALA A 116 1.10 7.61 -7.24
C ALA A 116 1.31 8.50 -5.99
N MET A 117 1.58 7.90 -4.83
CA MET A 117 1.92 8.67 -3.62
C MET A 117 3.17 9.53 -3.82
N THR A 118 4.19 8.99 -4.50
CA THR A 118 5.45 9.70 -4.79
C THR A 118 5.22 10.85 -5.75
N ASP A 119 4.44 10.64 -6.82
CA ASP A 119 4.16 11.68 -7.81
C ASP A 119 3.36 12.83 -7.19
N VAL A 120 2.33 12.54 -6.39
CA VAL A 120 1.59 13.58 -5.66
C VAL A 120 2.51 14.33 -4.69
N SER A 121 3.37 13.62 -3.96
CA SER A 121 4.33 14.24 -3.04
C SER A 121 5.30 15.16 -3.79
N LYS A 122 5.73 14.77 -4.99
CA LYS A 122 6.56 15.59 -5.87
C LYS A 122 5.82 16.85 -6.35
N GLN A 123 4.56 16.73 -6.78
CA GLN A 123 3.75 17.88 -7.19
C GLN A 123 3.57 18.91 -6.06
N ILE A 124 3.33 18.42 -4.83
CA ILE A 124 3.25 19.27 -3.63
C ILE A 124 4.59 19.95 -3.36
N LEU A 125 5.70 19.21 -3.44
CA LEU A 125 7.05 19.77 -3.25
C LEU A 125 7.39 20.84 -4.30
N MET A 126 6.92 20.66 -5.53
CA MET A 126 7.07 21.62 -6.62
C MET A 126 6.13 22.82 -6.52
N GLY A 127 5.28 22.89 -5.49
CA GLY A 127 4.39 24.03 -5.24
C GLY A 127 3.21 24.12 -6.20
N ASN A 128 2.75 22.98 -6.74
CA ASN A 128 1.59 22.96 -7.63
C ASN A 128 0.32 23.48 -6.90
N PRO A 129 -0.35 24.52 -7.42
CA PRO A 129 -1.50 25.16 -6.75
C PRO A 129 -2.74 24.26 -6.64
N ASP A 130 -2.84 23.20 -7.45
CA ASP A 130 -3.95 22.23 -7.38
C ASP A 130 -3.90 21.38 -6.10
N PHE A 131 -2.76 21.38 -5.40
CA PHE A 131 -2.58 20.70 -4.13
C PHE A 131 -2.42 21.71 -3.00
N PHE A 132 -3.19 21.48 -1.93
CA PHE A 132 -3.00 22.24 -0.69
C PHE A 132 -1.62 21.96 -0.10
N PRO A 133 -0.98 22.92 0.58
CA PRO A 133 0.35 22.72 1.15
C PRO A 133 0.34 21.61 2.21
N ILE A 134 0.90 20.46 1.86
CA ILE A 134 1.12 19.32 2.76
C ILE A 134 2.59 19.32 3.15
N LYS A 135 2.88 19.08 4.43
CA LYS A 135 4.27 18.77 4.82
C LYS A 135 4.66 17.44 4.14
N PRO A 136 5.83 17.34 3.47
CA PRO A 136 6.22 16.15 2.68
C PRO A 136 6.21 14.77 3.39
N ALA A 137 5.89 14.71 4.69
CA ALA A 137 5.77 13.48 5.48
C ALA A 137 4.38 13.29 6.12
N ASP A 138 3.39 14.13 5.81
CA ASP A 138 2.04 14.08 6.39
C ASP A 138 1.14 13.13 5.58
N TYR A 139 1.55 11.86 5.52
CA TYR A 139 0.83 10.79 4.82
C TYR A 139 -0.57 10.51 5.42
N GLY A 140 -0.87 11.00 6.63
CA GLY A 140 -2.21 10.94 7.23
C GLY A 140 -3.28 11.71 6.43
N LYS A 141 -2.87 12.57 5.49
CA LYS A 141 -3.76 13.26 4.56
C LYS A 141 -4.02 12.50 3.27
N PHE A 142 -3.45 11.31 3.08
CA PHE A 142 -3.79 10.46 1.95
C PHE A 142 -4.99 9.58 2.27
N MET A 143 -5.82 9.35 1.27
CA MET A 143 -6.89 8.38 1.25
C MET A 143 -6.77 7.58 -0.04
N ILE A 144 -6.54 6.28 0.08
CA ILE A 144 -6.10 5.42 -1.01
C ILE A 144 -7.02 4.21 -1.11
N LEU A 145 -7.64 4.07 -2.28
CA LEU A 145 -8.29 2.85 -2.72
C LEU A 145 -7.34 2.14 -3.69
N SER A 146 -6.91 0.94 -3.32
CA SER A 146 -6.00 0.11 -4.10
C SER A 146 -6.73 -1.16 -4.51
N LEU A 147 -6.89 -1.40 -5.80
CA LEU A 147 -7.64 -2.53 -6.33
C LEU A 147 -6.72 -3.43 -7.14
N GLY A 148 -6.60 -4.69 -6.74
CA GLY A 148 -5.86 -5.67 -7.53
C GLY A 148 -6.76 -6.52 -8.41
N THR A 149 -6.20 -7.10 -9.46
CA THR A 149 -6.89 -8.02 -10.38
C THR A 149 -6.92 -9.47 -9.89
N GLY A 150 -6.60 -9.71 -8.62
CA GLY A 150 -6.45 -11.01 -8.03
C GLY A 150 -5.15 -11.75 -8.42
N THR A 151 -4.72 -12.65 -7.55
CA THR A 151 -3.60 -13.57 -7.78
C THR A 151 -4.12 -14.99 -7.90
N ALA A 152 -3.38 -15.81 -8.66
CA ALA A 152 -3.64 -17.24 -8.66
C ALA A 152 -3.49 -17.74 -7.22
N LYS A 153 -4.40 -18.64 -6.80
CA LYS A 153 -4.23 -19.35 -5.54
C LYS A 153 -2.79 -19.85 -5.48
N ILE A 154 -2.11 -19.58 -4.37
CA ILE A 154 -0.80 -20.16 -4.04
C ILE A 154 -1.03 -21.66 -3.81
N GLU A 155 -1.33 -22.38 -4.90
CA GLU A 155 -0.91 -23.73 -5.05
C GLU A 155 0.61 -23.64 -5.14
N GLU A 156 1.34 -24.49 -4.44
CA GLU A 156 2.80 -24.59 -4.54
C GLU A 156 3.18 -25.02 -5.97
N LYS A 157 3.03 -24.10 -6.93
CA LYS A 157 3.01 -24.39 -8.37
C LYS A 157 4.32 -25.04 -8.79
N PHE A 158 5.40 -24.72 -8.09
CA PHE A 158 6.73 -25.20 -8.38
C PHE A 158 7.49 -25.50 -7.08
N ASP A 159 8.04 -26.71 -7.00
CA ASP A 159 8.95 -27.11 -5.94
C ASP A 159 10.41 -26.75 -6.28
N ALA A 160 11.22 -26.46 -5.26
CA ALA A 160 12.62 -26.08 -5.44
C ALA A 160 13.43 -27.18 -6.16
N ALA A 161 13.14 -28.46 -5.91
CA ALA A 161 13.83 -29.55 -6.59
C ALA A 161 13.43 -29.64 -8.08
N GLU A 162 12.21 -29.24 -8.43
CA GLU A 162 11.78 -29.12 -9.82
C GLU A 162 12.45 -27.92 -10.51
N CYS A 163 12.42 -26.73 -9.89
CA CYS A 163 13.03 -25.51 -10.41
C CYS A 163 14.55 -25.65 -10.63
N SER A 164 15.23 -26.46 -9.80
CA SER A 164 16.67 -26.70 -9.92
C SER A 164 17.08 -27.32 -11.26
N LYS A 165 16.13 -27.95 -11.97
CA LYS A 165 16.35 -28.60 -13.26
C LYS A 165 16.04 -27.68 -14.44
N TRP A 166 15.57 -26.46 -14.21
CA TRP A 166 15.14 -25.56 -15.28
C TRP A 166 16.31 -24.84 -15.93
N GLY A 167 16.30 -24.81 -17.26
CA GLY A 167 17.08 -23.85 -18.05
C GLY A 167 16.33 -22.54 -18.27
N LEU A 168 16.91 -21.62 -19.06
CA LEU A 168 16.34 -20.30 -19.38
C LEU A 168 14.88 -20.38 -19.87
N LEU A 169 14.56 -21.34 -20.74
CA LEU A 169 13.21 -21.52 -21.27
C LEU A 169 12.20 -21.95 -20.20
N GLY A 170 12.60 -22.78 -19.24
CA GLY A 170 11.72 -23.21 -18.14
C GLY A 170 11.41 -22.06 -17.18
N TRP A 171 12.37 -21.16 -16.98
CA TRP A 171 12.16 -19.94 -16.21
C TRP A 171 11.27 -18.91 -16.92
N LEU A 172 11.35 -18.85 -18.26
CA LEU A 172 10.51 -17.98 -19.07
C LEU A 172 9.08 -18.53 -19.25
N TYR A 173 8.94 -19.84 -19.43
CA TYR A 173 7.67 -20.50 -19.66
C TYR A 173 7.68 -21.94 -19.15
N ASN A 174 6.78 -22.25 -18.21
CA ASN A 174 6.61 -23.61 -17.73
C ASN A 174 5.15 -23.88 -17.32
N ARG A 175 4.61 -25.03 -17.77
CA ARG A 175 3.23 -25.48 -17.51
C ARG A 175 2.17 -24.39 -17.74
N GLY A 176 2.31 -23.59 -18.80
CA GLY A 176 1.34 -22.53 -19.11
C GLY A 176 1.47 -21.27 -18.25
N ALA A 177 2.50 -21.16 -17.41
CA ALA A 177 2.80 -19.98 -16.61
C ALA A 177 4.14 -19.37 -17.04
N THR A 178 4.42 -18.15 -16.56
CA THR A 178 5.66 -17.40 -16.81
C THR A 178 6.41 -17.16 -15.49
N PRO A 179 7.14 -18.16 -14.95
CA PRO A 179 7.54 -18.17 -13.55
C PRO A 179 8.33 -16.94 -13.07
N ILE A 180 9.31 -16.46 -13.86
CA ILE A 180 10.07 -15.25 -13.49
C ILE A 180 9.18 -14.02 -13.46
N ILE A 181 8.33 -13.86 -14.48
CA ILE A 181 7.46 -12.68 -14.63
C ILE A 181 6.42 -12.68 -13.51
N ASP A 182 5.82 -13.84 -13.24
CA ASP A 182 4.82 -14.01 -12.19
C ASP A 182 5.42 -13.74 -10.81
N SER A 183 6.60 -14.30 -10.53
CA SER A 183 7.30 -14.12 -9.25
C SER A 183 7.69 -12.65 -9.03
N PHE A 184 8.25 -12.00 -10.05
CA PHE A 184 8.61 -10.58 -9.97
C PHE A 184 7.40 -9.69 -9.78
N SER A 185 6.34 -9.91 -10.58
CA SER A 185 5.12 -9.09 -10.54
C SER A 185 4.40 -9.25 -9.20
N GLN A 186 4.23 -10.48 -8.71
CA GLN A 186 3.59 -10.75 -7.42
C GLN A 186 4.40 -10.14 -6.26
N ALA A 187 5.71 -10.41 -6.20
CA ALA A 187 6.56 -9.84 -5.16
C ALA A 187 6.55 -8.30 -5.16
N SER A 188 6.54 -7.67 -6.34
CA SER A 188 6.45 -6.22 -6.47
C SER A 188 5.11 -5.67 -5.93
N ALA A 189 4.00 -6.35 -6.23
CA ALA A 189 2.68 -5.95 -5.73
C ALA A 189 2.57 -6.11 -4.21
N ASP A 190 3.05 -7.23 -3.66
CA ASP A 190 3.04 -7.53 -2.23
C ASP A 190 3.90 -6.56 -1.44
N LEU A 191 5.10 -6.22 -1.94
CA LEU A 191 5.99 -5.25 -1.28
C LEU A 191 5.34 -3.88 -1.14
N VAL A 192 4.63 -3.42 -2.17
CA VAL A 192 3.93 -2.12 -2.13
C VAL A 192 2.76 -2.17 -1.15
N ASP A 193 2.00 -3.25 -1.12
CA ASP A 193 0.89 -3.44 -0.18
C ASP A 193 1.37 -3.50 1.28
N ILE A 194 2.40 -4.32 1.56
CA ILE A 194 3.04 -4.38 2.89
C ILE A 194 3.52 -2.98 3.31
N HIS A 195 4.22 -2.27 2.43
CA HIS A 195 4.76 -0.95 2.75
C HIS A 195 3.65 0.07 3.06
N ALA A 196 2.62 0.14 2.21
CA ALA A 196 1.48 1.03 2.40
C ALA A 196 0.73 0.67 3.68
N SER A 197 0.39 -0.61 3.87
CA SER A 197 -0.34 -1.09 5.04
C SER A 197 0.40 -0.77 6.34
N VAL A 198 1.70 -1.08 6.42
CA VAL A 198 2.52 -0.78 7.62
C VAL A 198 2.60 0.74 7.87
N LEU A 199 2.77 1.55 6.83
CA LEU A 199 2.81 3.00 6.94
C LEU A 199 1.51 3.57 7.51
N PHE A 200 0.35 3.17 6.95
CA PHE A 200 -0.94 3.68 7.41
C PHE A 200 -1.32 3.17 8.82
N GLN A 201 -0.89 1.97 9.19
CA GLN A 201 -1.02 1.48 10.57
C GLN A 201 -0.18 2.28 11.56
N ALA A 202 1.08 2.57 11.21
CA ALA A 202 1.98 3.37 12.05
C ALA A 202 1.47 4.81 12.26
N LEU A 203 0.72 5.34 11.30
CA LEU A 203 0.10 6.66 11.35
C LEU A 203 -1.31 6.65 11.97
N HIS A 204 -1.81 5.51 12.43
CA HIS A 204 -3.18 5.35 12.96
C HIS A 204 -4.26 5.84 11.97
N CYS A 205 -4.03 5.59 10.68
CA CYS A 205 -4.86 6.00 9.56
C CYS A 205 -5.29 4.80 8.70
N GLU A 206 -5.28 3.59 9.24
CA GLU A 206 -5.54 2.33 8.53
C GLU A 206 -6.87 2.30 7.76
N LYS A 207 -7.89 3.02 8.23
CA LYS A 207 -9.18 3.14 7.54
C LYS A 207 -9.13 3.96 6.24
N ARG A 208 -8.07 4.75 6.05
CA ARG A 208 -7.83 5.56 4.83
C ARG A 208 -7.10 4.78 3.75
N TYR A 209 -6.60 3.59 4.05
CA TYR A 209 -6.03 2.66 3.08
C TYR A 209 -6.97 1.45 2.94
N LEU A 210 -7.53 1.26 1.75
CA LEU A 210 -8.36 0.11 1.44
C LEU A 210 -7.76 -0.63 0.25
N ARG A 211 -7.24 -1.84 0.51
CA ARG A 211 -6.81 -2.79 -0.51
C ARG A 211 -7.89 -3.85 -0.70
N ILE A 212 -8.34 -4.03 -1.94
CA ILE A 212 -9.26 -5.13 -2.30
C ILE A 212 -8.56 -6.00 -3.34
N GLN A 213 -8.39 -7.27 -2.99
CA GLN A 213 -7.63 -8.25 -3.77
C GLN A 213 -8.20 -9.66 -3.52
N ASP A 214 -8.22 -10.50 -4.55
CA ASP A 214 -8.56 -11.92 -4.43
C ASP A 214 -7.30 -12.78 -4.60
N ASP A 215 -6.91 -13.57 -3.60
CA ASP A 215 -5.72 -14.40 -3.66
C ASP A 215 -6.01 -15.88 -3.93
N GLU A 216 -7.19 -16.20 -4.48
CA GLU A 216 -7.67 -17.57 -4.61
C GLU A 216 -8.17 -17.92 -6.03
N LEU A 217 -7.74 -17.18 -7.06
CA LEU A 217 -8.13 -17.47 -8.44
C LEU A 217 -7.65 -18.86 -8.89
N LYS A 218 -8.49 -19.58 -9.64
CA LYS A 218 -8.21 -20.96 -10.10
C LYS A 218 -8.50 -21.15 -11.59
N GLY A 219 -7.74 -22.04 -12.22
CA GLY A 219 -7.93 -22.39 -13.63
C GLY A 219 -7.85 -21.16 -14.54
N GLU A 220 -8.80 -21.05 -15.48
CA GLU A 220 -8.85 -19.95 -16.47
C GLU A 220 -9.01 -18.56 -15.85
N THR A 221 -9.59 -18.45 -14.65
CA THR A 221 -9.75 -17.16 -13.96
C THR A 221 -8.43 -16.58 -13.46
N ALA A 222 -7.42 -17.43 -13.27
CA ALA A 222 -6.07 -17.01 -12.92
C ALA A 222 -5.26 -16.54 -14.16
N SER A 223 -5.76 -16.81 -15.38
CA SER A 223 -5.11 -16.40 -16.62
C SER A 223 -5.39 -14.92 -16.93
N VAL A 224 -4.41 -14.25 -17.51
CA VAL A 224 -4.53 -12.83 -17.92
C VAL A 224 -5.11 -12.63 -19.32
N ASP A 225 -5.14 -13.69 -20.13
CA ASP A 225 -5.37 -13.65 -21.58
C ASP A 225 -6.59 -14.46 -22.04
N VAL A 226 -7.19 -15.28 -21.16
CA VAL A 226 -8.37 -16.09 -21.50
C VAL A 226 -9.62 -15.21 -21.50
N SER A 227 -10.04 -14.78 -22.70
CA SER A 227 -11.19 -13.88 -22.89
C SER A 227 -12.49 -14.57 -23.31
N THR A 228 -12.69 -15.84 -22.95
CA THR A 228 -13.93 -16.57 -23.25
C THR A 228 -15.11 -15.97 -22.47
N PRO A 229 -16.33 -15.87 -23.04
CA PRO A 229 -17.50 -15.30 -22.35
C PRO A 229 -17.74 -15.92 -20.97
N GLU A 230 -17.51 -17.23 -20.84
CA GLU A 230 -17.62 -17.98 -19.61
C GLU A 230 -16.58 -17.56 -18.57
N ASN A 231 -15.33 -17.27 -18.98
CA ASN A 231 -14.31 -16.76 -18.07
C ASN A 231 -14.59 -15.31 -17.66
N LEU A 232 -15.02 -14.46 -18.59
CA LEU A 232 -15.37 -13.07 -18.29
C LEU A 232 -16.53 -12.98 -17.29
N ASN A 233 -17.58 -13.79 -17.46
CA ASN A 233 -18.70 -13.86 -16.50
C ASN A 233 -18.25 -14.38 -15.13
N ARG A 234 -17.38 -15.39 -15.09
CA ARG A 234 -16.78 -15.85 -13.82
C ARG A 234 -16.00 -14.77 -13.11
N LEU A 235 -15.24 -13.94 -13.84
CA LEU A 235 -14.52 -12.79 -13.26
C LEU A 235 -15.47 -11.74 -12.68
N VAL A 236 -16.62 -11.50 -13.32
CA VAL A 236 -17.69 -10.64 -12.76
C VAL A 236 -18.23 -11.23 -11.46
N ASP A 237 -18.52 -12.54 -11.45
CA ASP A 237 -19.03 -13.22 -10.26
C ASP A 237 -18.02 -13.22 -9.12
N ILE A 238 -16.73 -13.37 -9.42
CA ILE A 238 -15.64 -13.20 -8.45
C ILE A 238 -15.64 -11.78 -7.88
N GLY A 239 -15.73 -10.75 -8.73
CA GLY A 239 -15.82 -9.36 -8.28
C GLY A 239 -17.01 -9.12 -7.33
N LYS A 240 -18.20 -9.66 -7.66
CA LYS A 240 -19.39 -9.59 -6.81
C LYS A 240 -19.22 -10.36 -5.50
N ALA A 241 -18.61 -11.54 -5.54
CA ALA A 241 -18.32 -12.32 -4.35
C ALA A 241 -17.31 -11.60 -3.45
N LEU A 242 -16.31 -10.93 -4.04
CA LEU A 242 -15.28 -10.20 -3.32
C LEU A 242 -15.87 -9.04 -2.52
N LEU A 243 -16.91 -8.36 -3.03
CA LEU A 243 -17.67 -7.35 -2.26
C LEU A 243 -18.22 -7.93 -0.94
N LYS A 244 -18.64 -9.20 -0.94
CA LYS A 244 -19.21 -9.86 0.25
C LYS A 244 -18.15 -10.47 1.19
N ARG A 245 -16.88 -10.53 0.78
CA ARG A 245 -15.79 -11.01 1.63
C ARG A 245 -15.42 -9.97 2.68
N GLN A 246 -14.91 -10.43 3.82
CA GLN A 246 -14.36 -9.57 4.86
C GLN A 246 -13.13 -8.82 4.32
N VAL A 247 -12.95 -7.57 4.73
CA VAL A 247 -11.73 -6.82 4.41
C VAL A 247 -10.51 -7.55 4.96
N CYS A 248 -9.47 -7.63 4.15
CA CYS A 248 -8.19 -8.18 4.57
C CYS A 248 -7.20 -7.06 4.92
N LYS A 249 -6.29 -7.38 5.81
CA LYS A 249 -5.19 -6.53 6.24
C LYS A 249 -3.91 -7.35 6.21
N VAL A 250 -2.84 -6.74 5.72
CA VAL A 250 -1.51 -7.33 5.77
C VAL A 250 -1.05 -7.47 7.22
N ASN A 251 -0.69 -8.69 7.60
CA ASN A 251 0.01 -8.97 8.85
C ASN A 251 1.47 -8.52 8.72
N ALA A 252 1.91 -7.60 9.58
CA ALA A 252 3.23 -6.98 9.49
C ALA A 252 4.40 -7.94 9.76
N GLU A 253 4.16 -9.06 10.45
CA GLU A 253 5.18 -10.06 10.75
C GLU A 253 5.28 -11.12 9.64
N THR A 254 4.14 -11.55 9.10
CA THR A 254 4.10 -12.65 8.11
C THR A 254 4.05 -12.16 6.67
N GLY A 255 3.70 -10.89 6.44
CA GLY A 255 3.46 -10.32 5.11
C GLY A 255 2.21 -10.84 4.41
N LYS A 256 1.41 -11.70 5.07
CA LYS A 256 0.21 -12.31 4.48
C LYS A 256 -1.03 -11.46 4.73
N ASN A 257 -1.96 -11.52 3.78
CA ASN A 257 -3.29 -10.95 3.93
C ASN A 257 -4.14 -11.84 4.84
N GLU A 258 -4.65 -11.24 5.92
CA GLU A 258 -5.50 -11.91 6.91
C GLU A 258 -6.80 -11.11 7.10
N PRO A 259 -7.95 -11.74 7.41
CA PRO A 259 -9.19 -11.01 7.64
C PRO A 259 -9.05 -10.01 8.81
N ASP A 260 -9.40 -8.75 8.57
CA ASP A 260 -9.40 -7.71 9.59
C ASP A 260 -10.67 -7.81 10.44
N GLN A 261 -10.52 -8.33 11.65
CA GLN A 261 -11.62 -8.53 12.61
C GLN A 261 -12.27 -7.22 13.07
N ASN A 262 -11.64 -6.06 12.83
CA ASN A 262 -12.18 -4.76 13.21
C ASN A 262 -12.99 -4.09 12.09
N ARG A 263 -12.99 -4.66 10.89
CA ARG A 263 -13.67 -4.13 9.71
C ARG A 263 -14.72 -5.11 9.21
N GLY A 264 -15.70 -4.54 8.52
CA GLY A 264 -16.78 -5.32 7.91
C GLY A 264 -16.36 -5.98 6.60
N THR A 265 -17.35 -6.17 5.74
CA THR A 265 -17.15 -6.62 4.35
C THR A 265 -16.54 -5.53 3.49
N ASN A 266 -15.96 -5.93 2.35
CA ASN A 266 -15.47 -4.99 1.33
C ASN A 266 -16.58 -4.03 0.88
N GLU A 267 -17.82 -4.50 0.76
CA GLU A 267 -19.00 -3.70 0.44
C GLU A 267 -19.26 -2.59 1.47
N GLU A 268 -19.34 -2.95 2.76
CA GLU A 268 -19.59 -1.99 3.84
C GLU A 268 -18.47 -0.95 3.93
N GLU A 269 -17.23 -1.37 3.75
CA GLU A 269 -16.07 -0.49 3.77
C GLU A 269 -16.00 0.41 2.54
N LEU A 270 -16.42 -0.07 1.36
CA LEU A 270 -16.57 0.76 0.17
C LEU A 270 -17.67 1.81 0.34
N VAL A 271 -18.79 1.49 1.00
CA VAL A 271 -19.83 2.47 1.33
C VAL A 271 -19.28 3.55 2.26
N ASN A 272 -18.50 3.16 3.27
CA ASN A 272 -17.80 4.12 4.14
C ASN A 272 -16.79 4.98 3.37
N PHE A 273 -16.04 4.37 2.45
CA PHE A 273 -15.08 5.05 1.60
C PHE A 273 -15.76 6.06 0.66
N ALA A 274 -16.89 5.68 0.05
CA ALA A 274 -17.72 6.55 -0.79
C ALA A 274 -18.21 7.78 -0.01
N ARG A 275 -18.65 7.58 1.23
CA ARG A 275 -19.06 8.67 2.13
C ARG A 275 -17.90 9.63 2.43
N MET A 276 -16.71 9.11 2.76
CA MET A 276 -15.52 9.96 2.96
C MET A 276 -15.15 10.76 1.70
N LEU A 277 -15.26 10.15 0.52
CA LEU A 277 -15.03 10.83 -0.77
C LEU A 277 -16.07 11.94 -1.03
N SER A 278 -17.35 11.67 -0.78
CA SER A 278 -18.44 12.65 -0.91
C SER A 278 -18.26 13.83 0.05
N GLU A 279 -17.94 13.56 1.32
CA GLU A 279 -17.67 14.58 2.34
C GLU A 279 -16.47 15.46 1.95
N GLU A 280 -15.37 14.85 1.50
CA GLU A 280 -14.19 15.57 1.01
C GLU A 280 -14.52 16.44 -0.20
N ARG A 281 -15.28 15.92 -1.16
CA ARG A 281 -15.73 16.68 -2.34
C ARG A 281 -16.58 17.88 -1.93
N LYS A 282 -17.58 17.69 -1.06
CA LYS A 282 -18.46 18.76 -0.58
C LYS A 282 -17.66 19.83 0.15
N ALA A 283 -16.69 19.45 0.97
CA ALA A 283 -15.82 20.39 1.66
C ALA A 283 -14.94 21.22 0.71
N ARG A 284 -14.46 20.64 -0.40
CA ARG A 284 -13.70 21.39 -1.43
C ARG A 284 -14.56 22.40 -2.17
N LEU A 285 -15.78 22.01 -2.57
CA LEU A 285 -16.72 22.91 -3.24
C LEU A 285 -17.19 24.04 -2.31
N GLY A 286 -17.36 23.76 -1.02
CA GLY A 286 -17.67 24.80 -0.03
C GLY A 286 -16.57 25.85 0.10
N LYS A 287 -15.29 25.43 0.03
CA LYS A 287 -14.14 26.35 0.06
C LYS A 287 -14.02 27.19 -1.21
N GLU A 288 -14.35 26.65 -2.38
CA GLU A 288 -14.38 27.42 -3.63
C GLU A 288 -15.45 28.52 -3.59
N GLY A 289 -16.60 28.27 -2.96
CA GLY A 289 -17.67 29.27 -2.80
C GLY A 289 -17.36 30.38 -1.79
N ASP A 290 -16.56 30.11 -0.76
CA ASP A 290 -16.17 31.10 0.26
C ASP A 290 -15.03 32.04 -0.19
N VAL A 291 -14.36 31.77 -1.32
CA VAL A 291 -13.26 32.59 -1.86
C VAL A 291 -13.76 33.66 -2.86
N GLU A 292 -15.03 33.59 -3.29
CA GLU A 292 -15.66 34.56 -4.21
C GLU A 292 -16.46 35.69 -3.52
N LEU A 293 -16.36 35.86 -2.19
CA LEU A 293 -16.96 36.96 -1.42
C LEU A 293 -15.90 37.87 -0.78
#